data_AF-A0A0C7N885-F1
#
_entry.id   AF-A0A0C7N885-F1
#
_cell.length_a   1.000
_cell.length_b   1.000
_cell.length_c   1.000
_cell.angle_alpha   90.00
_cell.angle_beta   90.00
_cell.angle_gamma   90.00
#
_symmetry.space_group_name_H-M   'P 1'
#
loop_
_entity.id
_entity.type
_entity.pdbx_description
1 polymer ?
#
loop_
_entity_poly.entity_id
_entity_poly.type
_entity_poly.pdbx_seq_one_letter_code
_entity_poly.pdbx_strand_id
1 'polypeptide(L)'
;MSVSSRQAQLDREINRIIKCRTDTAVSEAQREIETNHASINETQLKKLMDLHDNVLQNRGALPLQKLYNKYSQLNLQEGDLQNWAELMDRNLRVLEATVEKAKANRREEL
;
A
#
# COMPACT_ATOMS: atom_id res chain seq x y z
N MET A 1 6.67 -60.04 -52.48
CA MET A 1 7.18 -59.51 -51.19
C MET A 1 6.00 -58.89 -50.46
N SER A 2 5.59 -59.46 -49.34
CA SER A 2 4.22 -59.39 -48.80
C SER A 2 3.91 -58.08 -48.06
N VAL A 3 2.75 -57.49 -48.39
CA VAL A 3 2.16 -56.30 -47.73
C VAL A 3 2.06 -56.46 -46.20
N SER A 4 1.89 -57.70 -45.73
CA SER A 4 1.86 -58.08 -44.31
C SER A 4 3.14 -57.72 -43.54
N SER A 5 4.32 -57.78 -44.18
CA SER A 5 5.59 -57.40 -43.56
C SER A 5 5.68 -55.91 -43.27
N ARG A 6 5.10 -55.07 -44.14
CA ARG A 6 5.15 -53.61 -44.02
C ARG A 6 4.19 -53.12 -42.95
N GLN A 7 3.01 -53.71 -42.90
CA GLN A 7 2.00 -53.41 -41.88
C GLN A 7 2.51 -53.75 -40.47
N ALA A 8 3.09 -54.94 -40.29
CA ALA A 8 3.66 -55.35 -39.01
C ALA A 8 4.85 -54.47 -38.55
N GLN A 9 5.58 -53.89 -39.50
CA GLN A 9 6.70 -52.99 -39.22
C GLN A 9 6.19 -51.58 -38.81
N LEU A 10 5.15 -51.09 -39.49
CA LEU A 10 4.42 -49.88 -39.10
C LEU A 10 3.80 -50.01 -37.71
N ASP A 11 3.13 -51.12 -37.41
CA ASP A 11 2.52 -51.36 -36.10
C ASP A 11 3.56 -51.41 -34.98
N ARG A 12 4.77 -51.91 -35.25
CA ARG A 12 5.88 -51.90 -34.27
C ARG A 12 6.42 -50.50 -34.04
N GLU A 13 6.61 -49.70 -35.07
CA GLU A 13 7.10 -48.32 -34.93
C GLU A 13 6.04 -47.42 -34.27
N ILE A 14 4.76 -47.59 -34.60
CA ILE A 14 3.66 -46.90 -33.91
C ILE A 14 3.62 -47.29 -32.43
N ASN A 15 3.71 -48.58 -32.12
CA ASN A 15 3.80 -49.02 -30.72
C ASN A 15 5.04 -48.47 -30.00
N ARG A 16 6.16 -48.31 -30.70
CA ARG A 16 7.38 -47.72 -30.15
C ARG A 16 7.19 -46.24 -29.84
N ILE A 17 6.52 -45.49 -30.71
CA ILE A 17 6.20 -44.07 -30.51
C ILE A 17 5.22 -43.91 -29.34
N ILE A 18 4.14 -44.71 -29.31
CA ILE A 18 3.13 -44.65 -28.23
C ILE A 18 3.73 -45.03 -26.86
N LYS A 19 4.68 -45.98 -26.84
CA LYS A 19 5.37 -46.41 -25.62
C LYS A 19 6.61 -45.58 -25.28
N CYS A 20 7.00 -44.64 -26.14
CA CYS A 20 8.14 -43.75 -25.89
C CYS A 20 7.75 -42.77 -24.78
N ARG A 21 8.12 -43.11 -23.53
CA ARG A 21 8.01 -42.24 -22.35
C ARG A 21 9.17 -41.25 -22.25
N THR A 22 9.74 -40.84 -23.37
CA THR A 22 10.82 -39.86 -23.37
C THR A 22 10.18 -38.50 -23.17
N ASP A 23 10.51 -37.85 -22.06
CA ASP A 23 10.14 -36.45 -21.84
C ASP A 23 10.65 -35.64 -23.02
N THR A 24 9.72 -35.03 -23.75
CA THR A 24 10.07 -34.09 -24.82
C THR A 24 10.50 -32.79 -24.18
N ALA A 25 11.34 -32.01 -24.85
CA ALA A 25 11.72 -30.67 -24.37
C ALA A 25 10.48 -29.78 -24.05
N VAL A 26 9.36 -30.00 -24.76
CA VAL A 26 8.08 -29.32 -24.50
C VAL A 26 7.46 -29.80 -23.18
N SER A 27 7.51 -31.09 -22.88
CA SER A 27 7.02 -31.67 -21.62
C SER A 27 7.81 -31.16 -20.41
N GLU A 28 9.13 -31.05 -20.53
CA GLU A 28 10.00 -30.48 -19.48
C GLU A 28 9.68 -29.00 -19.24
N ALA A 29 9.61 -28.20 -20.31
CA ALA A 29 9.27 -26.78 -20.22
C ALA A 29 7.89 -26.57 -19.58
N GLN A 30 6.91 -27.39 -19.93
CA GLN A 30 5.58 -27.31 -19.33
C GLN A 30 5.59 -27.65 -17.85
N ARG A 31 6.36 -28.67 -17.44
CA ARG A 31 6.52 -29.03 -16.03
C ARG A 31 7.18 -27.92 -15.21
N GLU A 32 8.16 -27.22 -15.78
CA GLU A 32 8.76 -26.04 -15.14
C GLU A 32 7.76 -24.89 -14.99
N ILE A 33 6.95 -24.62 -16.01
CA ILE A 33 5.89 -23.60 -15.94
C ILE A 33 4.89 -23.93 -14.83
N GLU A 34 4.44 -25.17 -14.76
CA GLU A 34 3.50 -25.63 -13.73
C GLU A 34 4.11 -25.52 -12.33
N THR A 35 5.37 -25.90 -12.17
CA THR A 35 6.10 -25.81 -10.89
C THR A 35 6.28 -24.35 -10.45
N ASN A 36 6.64 -23.47 -11.38
CA ASN A 36 6.78 -22.04 -11.11
C ASN A 36 5.45 -21.41 -10.75
N HIS A 37 4.37 -21.75 -11.46
CA HIS A 37 3.03 -21.27 -11.18
C HIS A 37 2.57 -21.67 -9.77
N ALA A 38 2.82 -22.93 -9.37
CA ALA A 38 2.55 -23.39 -8.01
C ALA A 38 3.35 -22.58 -6.97
N SER A 39 4.66 -22.38 -7.19
CA SER A 39 5.50 -21.60 -6.27
C SER A 39 5.05 -20.14 -6.11
N ILE A 40 4.69 -19.49 -7.22
CA ILE A 40 4.20 -18.11 -7.22
C ILE A 40 2.90 -18.01 -6.40
N ASN A 41 1.92 -18.87 -6.68
CA ASN A 41 0.63 -18.78 -5.99
C ASN A 41 0.70 -19.21 -4.53
N GLU A 42 1.34 -20.33 -4.22
CA GLU A 42 1.31 -20.89 -2.87
C GLU A 42 2.25 -20.16 -1.90
N THR A 43 3.36 -19.63 -2.41
CA THR A 43 4.38 -18.98 -1.57
C THR A 43 4.37 -17.46 -1.73
N GLN A 44 4.55 -16.96 -2.94
CA GLN A 44 4.82 -15.53 -3.15
C GLN A 44 3.55 -14.70 -2.93
N LEU A 45 2.43 -15.10 -3.55
CA LEU A 45 1.16 -14.40 -3.40
C LEU A 45 0.66 -14.44 -1.95
N LYS A 46 0.76 -15.60 -1.30
CA LYS A 46 0.39 -15.75 0.11
C LYS A 46 1.21 -14.83 1.03
N LYS A 47 2.53 -14.73 0.80
CA LYS A 47 3.40 -13.80 1.53
C LYS A 47 3.06 -12.33 1.25
N LEU A 48 2.70 -12.01 0.01
CA LEU A 48 2.31 -10.65 -0.36
C LEU A 48 1.00 -10.23 0.33
N MET A 49 0.01 -11.13 0.37
CA MET A 49 -1.23 -10.89 1.10
C MET A 49 -0.96 -10.66 2.59
N ASP A 50 -0.15 -11.51 3.23
CA ASP A 50 0.20 -11.34 4.64
C ASP A 50 0.96 -10.01 4.91
N LEU A 51 1.87 -9.63 4.01
CA LEU A 51 2.56 -8.35 4.10
C LEU A 51 1.58 -7.17 4.03
N HIS A 52 0.64 -7.20 3.08
CA HIS A 52 -0.35 -6.14 2.92
C HIS A 52 -1.32 -6.09 4.12
N ASP A 53 -1.92 -7.22 4.47
CA ASP A 53 -3.02 -7.26 5.42
C ASP A 53 -2.55 -7.22 6.87
N ASN A 54 -1.44 -7.87 7.20
CA ASN A 54 -0.93 -7.87 8.58
C ASN A 54 0.13 -6.81 8.82
N VAL A 55 1.12 -6.69 7.94
CA VAL A 55 2.23 -5.77 8.22
C VAL A 55 1.80 -4.33 7.93
N LEU A 56 1.26 -4.06 6.75
CA LEU A 56 0.92 -2.69 6.37
C LEU A 56 -0.26 -2.14 7.17
N GLN A 57 -1.36 -2.89 7.29
CA GLN A 57 -2.55 -2.43 8.01
C GLN A 57 -2.33 -2.45 9.53
N ASN A 58 -1.95 -3.60 10.11
CA ASN A 58 -1.91 -3.74 11.56
C ASN A 58 -0.69 -3.07 12.21
N ARG A 59 0.46 -3.01 11.52
CA ARG A 59 1.67 -2.37 12.06
C ARG A 59 1.92 -0.96 11.54
N GLY A 60 1.31 -0.56 10.42
CA GLY A 60 1.47 0.76 9.83
C GLY A 60 0.23 1.64 9.99
N ALA A 61 -0.81 1.35 9.22
CA ALA A 61 -1.99 2.21 9.07
C ALA A 61 -2.76 2.38 10.39
N LEU A 62 -3.06 1.30 11.11
CA LEU A 62 -3.81 1.36 12.36
C LEU A 62 -3.05 2.11 13.47
N PRO A 63 -1.75 1.88 13.72
CA PRO A 63 -0.98 2.68 14.66
C PRO A 63 -0.93 4.16 14.29
N LEU A 64 -0.75 4.49 13.00
CA LEU A 64 -0.72 5.87 12.53
C LEU A 64 -2.07 6.57 12.73
N GLN A 65 -3.17 5.87 12.43
CA GLN A 65 -4.51 6.39 12.66
C GLN A 65 -4.81 6.59 14.15
N LYS A 66 -4.36 5.67 15.02
CA LYS A 66 -4.45 5.82 16.48
C LYS A 66 -3.66 7.04 16.96
N LEU A 67 -2.45 7.24 16.43
CA LEU A 67 -1.61 8.40 16.73
C LEU A 67 -2.33 9.68 16.31
N TYR A 68 -2.83 9.73 15.07
CA TYR A 68 -3.59 10.86 14.55
C TYR A 68 -4.80 11.16 15.43
N ASN A 69 -5.63 10.17 15.75
CA ASN A 69 -6.82 10.38 16.60
C ASN A 69 -6.47 10.86 18.01
N LYS A 70 -5.34 10.39 18.58
CA LYS A 70 -4.88 10.82 19.90
C LYS A 70 -4.50 12.30 19.92
N TYR A 71 -3.79 12.76 18.89
CA TYR A 71 -3.29 14.14 18.83
C TYR A 71 -4.24 15.10 18.11
N SER A 72 -5.14 14.61 17.26
CA SER A 72 -6.15 15.46 16.61
C SER A 72 -7.15 16.01 17.63
N GLN A 73 -7.48 15.24 18.68
CA GLN A 73 -8.27 15.73 19.81
C GLN A 73 -7.53 16.78 20.65
N LEU A 74 -6.21 16.66 20.79
CA LEU A 74 -5.37 17.67 21.46
C LEU A 74 -5.30 18.96 20.62
N ASN A 75 -5.18 18.85 19.29
CA ASN A 75 -5.24 20.00 18.39
C ASN A 75 -6.63 20.66 18.35
N LEU A 76 -7.72 19.91 18.59
CA LEU A 76 -9.06 20.46 18.75
C LEU A 76 -9.23 21.21 20.09
N GLN A 77 -8.50 20.81 21.15
CA GLN A 77 -8.43 21.57 22.41
C GLN A 77 -7.57 22.84 22.27
N GLU A 78 -6.53 22.81 21.43
CA GLU A 78 -5.79 24.01 21.00
C GLU A 78 -6.52 24.82 19.91
N GLY A 79 -7.69 24.36 19.46
CA GLY A 79 -8.52 25.00 18.42
C GLY A 79 -9.02 26.40 18.79
N ASP A 80 -8.76 26.85 20.01
CA ASP A 80 -9.03 28.20 20.46
C ASP A 80 -7.75 29.06 20.53
N LEU A 81 -6.54 28.51 20.45
CA LEU A 81 -5.29 29.27 20.62
C LEU A 81 -5.17 30.39 19.58
N GLN A 82 -5.58 30.12 18.35
CA GLN A 82 -5.62 31.13 17.28
C GLN A 82 -6.68 32.21 17.58
N ASN A 83 -7.89 31.83 18.01
CA ASN A 83 -8.92 32.80 18.41
C ASN A 83 -8.49 33.63 19.63
N TRP A 84 -7.84 33.00 20.62
CA TRP A 84 -7.28 33.67 21.80
C TRP A 84 -6.19 34.66 21.39
N ALA A 85 -5.32 34.29 20.45
CA ALA A 85 -4.31 35.19 19.92
C ALA A 85 -4.93 36.38 19.18
N GLU A 86 -5.93 36.14 18.33
CA GLU A 86 -6.68 37.20 17.63
C GLU A 86 -7.41 38.14 18.61
N LEU A 87 -8.01 37.60 19.66
CA LEU A 87 -8.72 38.36 20.69
C LEU A 87 -7.75 39.18 21.55
N MET A 88 -6.58 38.62 21.88
CA MET A 88 -5.50 39.35 22.56
C MET A 88 -4.93 40.49 21.71
N ASP A 89 -4.63 40.26 20.43
CA ASP A 89 -4.12 41.29 19.51
C ASP A 89 -5.12 42.45 19.39
N ARG A 90 -6.42 42.14 19.25
CA ARG A 90 -7.47 43.14 19.25
C ARG A 90 -7.48 43.98 20.53
N ASN A 91 -7.40 43.33 21.69
CA ASN A 91 -7.40 44.04 22.98
C ASN A 91 -6.18 44.95 23.14
N LEU A 92 -5.00 44.50 22.72
CA LEU A 92 -3.79 45.31 22.72
C LEU A 92 -3.95 46.57 21.86
N ARG A 93 -4.47 46.44 20.62
CA ARG A 93 -4.71 47.59 19.75
C ARG A 93 -5.71 48.59 20.32
N VAL A 94 -6.76 48.10 20.99
CA VAL A 94 -7.73 48.99 21.67
C VAL A 94 -7.04 49.77 22.78
N LEU A 95 -6.23 49.10 23.62
CA LEU A 95 -5.49 49.75 24.69
C LEU A 95 -4.49 50.79 24.14
N GLU A 96 -3.74 50.43 23.10
CA GLU A 96 -2.82 51.36 22.41
C GLU A 96 -3.55 52.58 21.88
N ALA A 97 -4.67 52.39 21.18
CA ALA A 97 -5.47 53.49 20.64
C ALA A 97 -6.06 54.39 21.75
N THR A 98 -6.50 53.79 22.86
CA THR A 98 -6.99 54.54 24.02
C THR A 98 -5.86 55.35 24.67
N VAL A 99 -4.67 54.77 24.82
CA VAL A 99 -3.49 55.46 25.36
C VAL A 99 -3.09 56.64 24.47
N GLU A 100 -3.07 56.46 23.15
CA GLU A 100 -2.73 57.54 22.23
C GLU A 100 -3.77 58.67 22.26
N LYS A 101 -5.06 58.36 22.33
CA LYS A 101 -6.11 59.38 22.53
C LYS A 101 -5.96 60.11 23.87
N ALA A 102 -5.68 59.39 24.95
CA ALA A 102 -5.48 60.00 26.26
C ALA A 102 -4.25 60.94 26.27
N LYS A 103 -3.16 60.55 25.59
CA LYS A 103 -1.99 61.42 25.40
C LYS A 103 -2.30 62.64 24.54
N ALA A 104 -3.08 62.48 23.47
CA ALA A 104 -3.49 63.58 22.59
C ALA A 104 -4.33 64.61 23.36
N ASN A 105 -5.38 64.17 24.08
CA ASN A 105 -6.20 65.08 24.90
C ASN A 105 -5.37 65.82 25.95
N ARG A 106 -4.44 65.14 26.62
CA ARG A 106 -3.56 65.78 27.62
C ARG A 106 -2.62 66.82 27.01
N ARG A 107 -2.31 66.74 25.72
CA ARG A 107 -1.52 67.74 24.99
C ARG A 107 -2.37 68.91 24.49
N GLU A 108 -3.66 68.71 24.25
CA GLU A 108 -4.61 69.77 23.87
C GLU A 108 -5.08 70.60 25.08
N GLU A 109 -5.02 70.04 26.29
CA GLU A 109 -5.33 70.72 27.57
C GLU A 109 -4.15 71.55 28.15
N LEU A 110 -2.97 71.53 27.51
CA LEU A 110 -1.77 72.31 27.87
C LEU A 110 -1.57 73.48 26.90
#